data_AF-A0A4Y9RLD5-F1
#
_entry.id   AF-A0A4Y9RLD5-F1
#
_cell.length_a   1.000
_cell.length_b   1.000
_cell.length_c   1.000
_cell.angle_alpha   90.00
_cell.angle_beta   90.00
_cell.angle_gamma   90.00
#
_symmetry.space_group_name_H-M   'P 1'
#
loop_
_entity.id
_entity.type
_entity.pdbx_description
1 polymer ?
#
loop_
_entity_poly.entity_id
_entity_poly.type
_entity_poly.pdbx_seq_one_letter_code
_entity_poly.pdbx_strand_id
1 'polypeptide(L)'
;MDIAEVARHTGVPASTLRYYETKGLISSVNRQGIRRRFAPCVLDQLALIALGQAGGLSPDEIGSMLSSNGRPAIDRQLLAAKAC
;
A
#
# COMPACT_ATOMS: atom_id res chain seq x y z
N MET A 1 0.18 12.83 -0.93
CA MET A 1 -0.09 12.89 -2.38
C MET A 1 -1.57 12.67 -2.63
N ASP A 2 -2.14 13.28 -3.65
CA ASP A 2 -3.49 12.91 -4.12
C ASP A 2 -3.44 11.70 -5.08
N ILE A 3 -4.61 11.17 -5.47
CA ILE A 3 -4.68 10.00 -6.35
C ILE A 3 -4.09 10.28 -7.75
N ALA A 4 -4.19 11.52 -8.24
CA ALA A 4 -3.69 11.89 -9.56
C ALA A 4 -2.17 11.99 -9.55
N GLU A 5 -1.60 12.49 -8.46
CA GLU A 5 -0.18 12.56 -8.21
C GLU A 5 0.41 11.14 -8.07
N VAL A 6 -0.24 10.25 -7.31
CA VAL A 6 0.15 8.83 -7.24
C VAL A 6 0.12 8.19 -8.64
N ALA A 7 -0.96 8.39 -9.39
CA ALA A 7 -1.10 7.84 -10.74
C ALA A 7 0.01 8.33 -11.68
N ARG A 8 0.39 9.61 -11.59
CA ARG A 8 1.50 10.17 -12.36
C ARG A 8 2.85 9.60 -11.94
N HIS A 9 3.06 9.34 -10.66
CA HIS A 9 4.31 8.81 -10.13
C HIS A 9 4.52 7.32 -10.45
N THR A 10 3.46 6.51 -10.41
CA THR A 10 3.54 5.06 -10.59
C THR A 10 3.14 4.59 -11.98
N GLY A 11 2.53 5.46 -12.79
CA GLY A 11 1.92 5.09 -14.06
C GLY A 11 0.62 4.26 -13.90
N VAL A 12 0.16 4.02 -12.67
CA VAL A 12 -1.04 3.24 -12.39
C VAL A 12 -2.28 4.13 -12.54
N PRO A 13 -3.29 3.72 -13.34
CA PRO A 13 -4.52 4.49 -13.49
C PRO A 13 -5.23 4.75 -12.16
N ALA A 14 -5.84 5.93 -12.00
CA ALA A 14 -6.60 6.28 -10.80
C ALA A 14 -7.78 5.30 -10.54
N SER A 15 -8.34 4.68 -11.58
CA SER A 15 -9.34 3.61 -11.45
C SER A 15 -8.78 2.37 -10.75
N THR A 16 -7.57 1.94 -11.14
CA THR A 16 -6.86 0.83 -10.49
C THR A 16 -6.50 1.16 -9.05
N LEU A 17 -6.06 2.39 -8.77
CA LEU A 17 -5.81 2.84 -7.40
C LEU A 17 -7.07 2.79 -6.53
N ARG A 18 -8.24 3.17 -7.06
CA ARG A 18 -9.53 3.03 -6.35
C ARG A 18 -9.92 1.57 -6.12
N TYR A 19 -9.65 0.70 -7.08
CA TYR A 19 -9.85 -0.74 -6.93
C TYR A 19 -8.99 -1.28 -5.79
N TYR A 20 -7.70 -0.92 -5.75
CA TYR A 20 -6.78 -1.30 -4.68
C TYR A 20 -7.17 -0.74 -3.31
N GLU A 21 -7.67 0.50 -3.25
CA GLU A 21 -8.20 1.08 -2.01
C GLU A 21 -9.42 0.31 -1.51
N THR A 22 -10.33 -0.06 -2.41
CA THR A 22 -11.55 -0.82 -2.07
C THR A 22 -11.22 -2.25 -1.60
N LYS A 23 -10.16 -2.84 -2.14
CA LYS A 23 -9.62 -4.14 -1.71
C LYS A 23 -8.77 -4.06 -0.44
N GLY A 24 -8.51 -2.87 0.10
CA GLY A 24 -7.68 -2.68 1.29
C GLY A 24 -6.18 -2.87 1.06
N LEU A 25 -5.74 -2.91 -0.20
CA LEU A 25 -4.33 -3.05 -0.60
C LEU A 25 -3.54 -1.78 -0.31
N ILE A 26 -4.19 -0.64 -0.51
CA ILE A 26 -3.67 0.68 -0.20
C ILE A 26 -4.67 1.42 0.68
N SER A 27 -4.17 2.23 1.61
CA SER A 27 -5.03 3.02 2.50
C SER A 27 -4.77 4.51 2.32
N SER A 28 -5.84 5.29 2.19
CA SER A 28 -5.75 6.75 2.26
C SER A 28 -5.62 7.21 3.72
N VAL A 29 -4.80 8.23 3.94
CA VAL A 29 -4.37 8.71 5.27
C VAL A 29 -5.34 9.74 5.86
N ASN A 30 -6.57 9.87 5.36
CA ASN A 30 -7.44 10.96 5.80
C ASN A 30 -8.88 10.57 6.15
N ARG A 31 -9.21 10.95 7.40
CA ARG A 31 -10.44 10.68 8.16
C ARG A 31 -11.37 11.91 8.22
N GLN A 32 -11.01 13.05 7.62
CA GLN A 32 -11.80 14.28 7.73
C GLN A 32 -11.80 15.09 6.41
N GLY A 33 -12.86 14.88 5.62
CA GLY A 33 -13.44 15.86 4.70
C GLY A 33 -12.62 16.32 3.49
N ILE A 34 -13.15 16.09 2.29
CA ILE A 34 -12.86 16.79 1.02
C ILE A 34 -11.85 16.13 0.06
N ARG A 35 -10.69 15.60 0.49
CA ARG A 35 -9.75 14.92 -0.45
C ARG A 35 -9.06 13.69 0.14
N ARG A 36 -9.17 12.56 -0.59
CA ARG A 36 -8.36 11.35 -0.34
C ARG A 36 -6.89 11.69 -0.57
N ARG A 37 -6.09 11.59 0.49
CA ARG A 37 -4.64 11.74 0.43
C ARG A 37 -4.01 10.39 0.74
N PHE A 38 -2.99 10.03 -0.02
CA PHE A 38 -2.16 8.87 0.21
C PHE A 38 -0.83 9.28 0.84
N ALA A 39 -0.33 8.41 1.72
CA ALA A 39 1.00 8.54 2.29
C ALA A 39 2.04 8.22 1.21
N PRO A 40 3.26 8.76 1.32
CA PRO A 40 4.35 8.40 0.41
C PRO A 40 4.62 6.89 0.38
N CYS A 41 4.40 6.17 1.49
CA CYS A 41 4.54 4.72 1.58
C CYS A 41 3.61 3.93 0.64
N VAL A 42 2.55 4.57 0.10
CA VAL A 42 1.71 3.94 -0.91
C VAL A 42 2.50 3.63 -2.19
N LEU A 43 3.52 4.43 -2.50
CA LEU A 43 4.35 4.23 -3.67
C LEU A 43 5.16 2.94 -3.56
N ASP A 44 5.72 2.66 -2.38
CA ASP A 44 6.44 1.43 -2.10
C ASP A 44 5.52 0.20 -2.18
N GLN A 45 4.29 0.32 -1.66
CA GLN A 45 3.27 -0.74 -1.80
C GLN A 45 2.91 -0.98 -3.27
N LEU A 46 2.74 0.08 -4.07
CA LEU A 46 2.44 -0.03 -5.49
C LEU A 46 3.61 -0.62 -6.29
N ALA A 47 4.84 -0.31 -5.91
CA ALA A 47 6.03 -0.91 -6.51
C ALA A 47 6.12 -2.42 -6.22
N LEU A 48 5.78 -2.84 -5.00
CA LEU A 48 5.67 -4.26 -4.64
C LEU A 48 4.57 -4.96 -5.44
N ILE A 49 3.41 -4.32 -5.60
CA ILE A 49 2.31 -4.85 -6.42
C ILE A 49 2.76 -5.00 -7.87
N ALA A 50 3.43 -3.99 -8.44
CA ALA A 50 3.94 -4.06 -9.81
C ALA A 50 4.97 -5.19 -9.98
N LEU A 51 5.85 -5.39 -8.99
CA LEU A 51 6.83 -6.47 -9.00
C LEU A 51 6.17 -7.85 -8.94
N GLY A 52 5.18 -8.04 -8.07
CA GLY A 52 4.44 -9.30 -7.98
C GLY A 52 3.64 -9.58 -9.26
N GLN A 53 3.04 -8.56 -9.86
CA GLN A 53 2.35 -8.71 -11.15
C GLN A 53 3.30 -9.11 -12.28
N ALA A 54 4.53 -8.57 -12.30
CA ALA A 54 5.56 -9.01 -13.24
C ALA A 54 5.97 -10.49 -13.03
N GLY A 55 5.82 -11.00 -11.80
CA GLY A 55 6.01 -12.40 -11.45
C GLY A 55 4.79 -13.30 -11.70
N GLY A 56 3.69 -12.77 -12.25
CA GLY A 56 2.46 -13.50 -12.54
C GLY A 56 1.46 -13.59 -11.38
N LEU A 57 1.69 -12.87 -10.27
CA LEU A 57 0.78 -12.83 -9.14
C LEU A 57 -0.33 -11.80 -9.38
N SER A 58 -1.55 -12.13 -8.95
CA SER A 58 -2.66 -11.18 -8.97
C SER A 58 -2.49 -10.13 -7.86
N PRO A 59 -3.00 -8.90 -8.06
CA PRO A 59 -2.93 -7.86 -7.04
C PRO A 59 -3.70 -8.24 -5.75
N ASP A 60 -4.71 -9.11 -5.85
CA ASP A 60 -5.40 -9.66 -4.68
C ASP A 60 -4.51 -10.63 -3.88
N GLU A 61 -3.73 -11.49 -4.54
CA GLU A 61 -2.75 -12.38 -3.88
C GLU A 61 -1.62 -11.59 -3.21
N ILE A 62 -1.06 -10.61 -3.92
CA ILE A 62 -0.03 -9.72 -3.39
C ILE A 62 -0.57 -8.92 -2.20
N GLY A 63 -1.84 -8.53 -2.26
CA GLY A 63 -2.58 -7.93 -1.17
C GLY A 63 -2.71 -8.76 0.08
N SER A 64 -3.02 -10.04 -0.08
CA SER A 64 -3.07 -10.97 1.04
C SER A 64 -1.71 -11.13 1.72
N MET A 65 -0.63 -10.94 0.98
CA MET A 65 0.75 -10.95 1.48
C MET A 65 1.18 -9.61 2.09
N LEU A 66 0.66 -8.48 1.61
CA LEU A 66 0.91 -7.16 2.17
C LEU A 66 -0.06 -6.86 3.33
N SER A 67 0.43 -6.91 4.56
CA SER A 67 -0.31 -6.36 5.71
C SER A 67 -0.66 -4.88 5.47
N SER A 68 -1.91 -4.51 5.75
CA SER A 68 -2.61 -3.26 5.40
C SER A 68 -1.94 -1.94 5.81
N ASN A 69 -0.77 -2.00 6.43
CA ASN A 69 -0.10 -0.87 7.04
C ASN A 69 1.14 -0.42 6.27
N GLY A 70 1.59 -1.17 5.25
CA GLY A 70 2.84 -0.85 4.51
C GLY A 70 4.07 -0.70 5.42
N ARG A 71 3.94 -1.16 6.67
CA ARG A 71 4.94 -1.14 7.72
C ARG A 71 5.23 -2.60 8.00
N PRO A 72 6.50 -3.04 8.03
CA PRO A 72 6.82 -4.25 8.74
C PRO A 72 6.25 -4.07 10.14
N ALA A 73 5.32 -4.93 10.54
CA ALA A 73 4.86 -4.99 11.91
C ALA A 73 6.02 -5.55 12.74
N ILE A 74 7.04 -4.72 12.98
CA ILE A 74 8.09 -5.03 13.94
C ILE A 74 7.42 -4.93 15.30
N ASP A 75 7.01 -6.09 15.79
CA ASP A 75 6.63 -6.23 17.18
C ASP A 75 7.88 -5.95 18.03
N ARG A 76 7.96 -4.71 18.53
CA ARG A 76 9.06 -4.28 19.41
C ARG A 76 9.13 -5.15 20.66
N GLN A 77 8.02 -5.77 21.06
CA GLN A 77 7.95 -6.67 22.22
C GLN A 77 8.65 -8.00 21.92
N LEU A 78 8.51 -8.52 20.70
CA LEU A 78 9.24 -9.70 20.22
C LEU A 78 10.75 -9.43 20.06
N LEU A 79 11.13 -8.21 19.66
CA LEU A 79 12.54 -7.81 19.58
C LEU A 79 13.17 -7.59 20.97
N ALA A 80 12.41 -7.03 21.91
CA ALA A 80 12.85 -6.87 23.30
C ALA A 80 13.02 -8.22 24.02
N ALA A 81 12.11 -9.19 23.78
CA ALA A 81 12.21 -10.52 24.38
C ALA A 81 13.37 -11.38 23.84
N LYS A 82 14.03 -10.96 22.76
CA LYS A 82 15.21 -11.62 22.18
C LYS A 82 16.52 -10.88 22.51
N ALA A 83 16.44 -9.67 23.06
CA ALA A 83 17.58 -8.87 23.48
C ALA A 83 17.71 -8.96 25.02
N CYS A 84 18.33 -10.06 25.46
CA CYS A 84 18.71 -10.42 26.84
C CYS A 84 17.59 -10.85 27.79
#